data_AF-A0A3S2BCK3-F1
#
_entry.id   AF-A0A3S2BCK3-F1
#
_cell.length_a   1.000
_cell.length_b   1.000
_cell.length_c   1.000
_cell.angle_alpha   90.00
_cell.angle_beta   90.00
_cell.angle_gamma   90.00
#
_symmetry.space_group_name_H-M   'P 1'
#
loop_
_entity.id
_entity.type
_entity.pdbx_description
1 polymer ?
#
loop_
_entity_poly.entity_id
_entity_poly.type
_entity_poly.pdbx_seq_one_letter_code
_entity_poly.pdbx_strand_id
1 'polypeptide(L)'
;MLNRTAENVARATPEPLARKARGISDKGLAWLFISPTILLLLAINIFPLFWAIYLSFTNYRANRPNEVVKNLGFANYQRILGDKDIWIAMQTTAHFVFWTILLQTLIGFT
;
A
#
# COMPACT_ATOMS: atom_id res chain seq x y z
N MET A 1 -24.52 -28.38 36.07
CA MET A 1 -23.75 -29.58 35.66
C MET A 1 -22.58 -29.24 34.72
N LEU A 2 -22.73 -28.30 33.78
CA LEU A 2 -21.68 -27.89 32.83
C LEU A 2 -20.37 -27.36 33.46
N ASN A 3 -20.43 -26.70 34.62
CA ASN A 3 -19.22 -26.20 35.30
C ASN A 3 -18.31 -27.32 35.83
N ARG A 4 -18.88 -28.42 36.32
CA ARG A 4 -18.10 -29.57 36.83
C ARG A 4 -17.34 -30.27 35.72
N THR A 5 -17.95 -30.39 34.54
CA THR A 5 -17.29 -30.97 33.35
C THR A 5 -16.14 -30.10 32.87
N ALA A 6 -16.29 -28.76 32.90
CA ALA A 6 -15.20 -27.84 32.55
C ALA A 6 -14.02 -27.91 33.53
N GLU A 7 -14.31 -27.96 34.85
CA GLU A 7 -13.29 -28.10 35.90
C GLU A 7 -12.53 -29.44 35.82
N ASN A 8 -13.24 -30.54 35.52
CA ASN A 8 -12.63 -31.86 35.40
C ASN A 8 -11.69 -31.95 34.19
N VAL A 9 -12.08 -31.35 33.06
CA VAL A 9 -11.26 -31.31 31.84
C VAL A 9 -10.03 -30.42 32.03
N ALA A 10 -10.17 -29.30 32.75
CA ALA A 10 -9.04 -28.43 33.09
C ALA A 10 -8.00 -29.16 33.96
N ARG A 11 -8.44 -29.96 34.93
CA ARG A 11 -7.54 -30.76 35.81
C ARG A 11 -6.92 -31.96 35.11
N ALA A 12 -7.57 -32.52 34.10
CA ALA A 12 -7.08 -33.66 33.33
C ALA A 12 -6.08 -33.28 32.22
N THR A 13 -5.85 -31.99 31.98
CA THR A 13 -4.93 -31.52 30.93
C THR A 13 -3.48 -31.63 31.41
N PRO A 14 -2.59 -32.35 30.71
CA PRO A 14 -1.18 -32.46 31.10
C PRO A 14 -0.47 -31.09 31.11
N GLU A 15 0.21 -30.76 32.21
CA GLU A 15 1.10 -29.59 32.39
C GLU A 15 1.94 -29.19 31.14
N PRO A 16 2.62 -30.11 30.43
CA PRO A 16 3.40 -29.74 29.25
C PRO A 16 2.54 -29.24 28.07
N LEU A 17 1.29 -29.70 27.95
CA LEU A 17 0.35 -29.24 26.92
C LEU A 17 -0.19 -27.84 27.23
N ALA A 18 -0.50 -27.57 28.51
CA ALA A 18 -0.95 -26.26 28.98
C ALA A 18 0.15 -25.19 28.82
N ARG A 19 1.41 -25.56 29.03
CA ARG A 19 2.57 -24.66 28.84
C ARG A 19 2.85 -24.38 27.36
N LYS A 20 2.65 -25.37 26.48
CA LYS A 20 2.84 -25.23 25.02
C LYS A 20 1.79 -24.33 24.37
N ALA A 21 0.56 -24.31 24.88
CA ALA A 21 -0.50 -23.40 24.44
C ALA A 21 -0.24 -21.92 24.80
N ARG A 22 0.63 -21.65 25.79
CA ARG A 22 1.05 -20.29 26.17
C ARG A 22 2.24 -19.75 25.36
N GLY A 23 2.74 -20.51 24.38
CA GLY A 23 4.02 -20.23 23.70
C GLY A 23 4.00 -19.17 22.60
N ILE A 24 2.83 -18.66 22.20
CA ILE A 24 2.71 -17.59 21.20
C ILE A 24 2.03 -16.41 21.88
N SER A 25 2.74 -15.29 22.01
CA SER A 25 2.16 -14.03 22.47
C SER A 25 1.00 -13.64 21.54
N ASP A 26 -0.12 -13.15 22.08
CA ASP A 26 -1.27 -12.68 21.29
C ASP A 26 -0.87 -11.71 20.17
N LYS A 27 0.18 -10.92 20.40
CA LYS A 27 0.79 -10.02 19.40
C LYS A 27 1.41 -10.78 18.22
N GLY A 28 2.09 -11.89 18.47
CA GLY A 28 2.69 -12.73 17.43
C GLY A 28 1.62 -13.41 16.58
N LEU A 29 0.52 -13.85 17.20
CA LEU A 29 -0.62 -14.41 16.48
C LEU A 29 -1.34 -13.33 15.64
N ALA A 30 -1.54 -12.12 16.19
CA ALA A 30 -2.11 -10.99 15.45
C ALA A 30 -1.26 -10.62 14.22
N TRP A 31 0.06 -10.53 14.37
CA TRP A 31 0.96 -10.27 13.23
C TRP A 31 0.92 -11.38 12.19
N LEU A 32 0.85 -12.65 12.58
CA LEU A 32 0.73 -13.77 11.65
C LEU A 32 -0.55 -13.68 10.80
N PHE A 33 -1.67 -13.23 11.38
CA PHE A 33 -2.93 -13.05 10.66
C PHE A 33 -2.96 -11.79 9.78
N ILE A 34 -2.32 -10.71 10.20
CA ILE A 34 -2.33 -9.44 9.47
C ILE A 34 -1.24 -9.39 8.38
N SER A 35 -0.12 -10.09 8.57
CA SER A 35 1.02 -10.06 7.64
C SER A 35 0.67 -10.42 6.20
N PRO A 36 -0.20 -11.41 5.88
CA PRO A 36 -0.54 -11.72 4.49
C PRO A 36 -1.20 -10.54 3.79
N THR A 37 -2.10 -9.84 4.48
CA THR A 37 -2.77 -8.64 3.95
C THR A 37 -1.79 -7.49 3.80
N ILE A 38 -0.94 -7.23 4.79
CA ILE A 38 0.10 -6.19 4.69
C ILE A 38 1.03 -6.47 3.52
N LEU A 39 1.54 -7.70 3.40
CA LEU A 39 2.43 -8.09 2.31
C LEU A 39 1.76 -7.91 0.95
N LEU A 40 0.48 -8.29 0.82
CA LEU A 40 -0.29 -8.11 -0.40
C LEU A 40 -0.46 -6.62 -0.74
N LEU A 41 -0.85 -5.79 0.23
CA LEU A 41 -1.01 -4.34 0.03
C LEU A 41 0.32 -3.68 -0.36
N LEU A 42 1.42 -4.06 0.30
CA LEU A 42 2.75 -3.57 -0.04
C LEU A 42 3.15 -4.03 -1.44
N ALA A 43 2.97 -5.30 -1.78
CA ALA A 43 3.30 -5.81 -3.10
C ALA A 43 2.49 -5.10 -4.20
N ILE A 44 1.20 -4.85 -4.00
CA ILE A 44 0.35 -4.22 -5.03
C ILE A 44 0.58 -2.71 -5.13
N ASN A 45 0.99 -2.02 -4.06
CA ASN A 45 1.17 -0.56 -4.10
C ASN A 45 2.64 -0.15 -4.29
N ILE A 46 3.54 -0.76 -3.52
CA ILE A 46 4.93 -0.33 -3.42
C ILE A 46 5.76 -0.85 -4.60
N PHE A 47 5.55 -2.10 -5.02
CA PHE A 47 6.28 -2.64 -6.17
C PHE A 47 6.03 -1.84 -7.47
N PRO A 48 4.78 -1.59 -7.91
CA PRO A 48 4.57 -0.84 -9.14
C PRO A 48 5.00 0.61 -9.03
N LEU A 49 4.99 1.21 -7.83
CA LEU A 49 5.53 2.54 -7.60
C LEU A 49 7.03 2.59 -7.92
N PHE A 50 7.82 1.69 -7.34
CA PHE A 50 9.25 1.63 -7.62
C PHE A 50 9.55 1.30 -9.08
N TRP A 51 8.76 0.40 -9.68
CA TRP A 51 8.87 0.07 -11.10
C TRP A 51 8.59 1.29 -11.99
N ALA A 52 7.52 2.05 -11.71
CA ALA A 52 7.18 3.26 -12.44
C ALA A 52 8.26 4.35 -12.30
N ILE A 53 8.83 4.51 -11.11
CA ILE A 53 9.96 5.41 -10.88
C ILE A 53 11.18 4.96 -11.68
N TYR A 54 11.52 3.67 -11.69
CA TYR A 54 12.63 3.17 -12.51
C TYR A 54 12.38 3.46 -14.00
N LEU A 55 11.18 3.15 -14.50
CA LEU A 55 10.80 3.37 -15.89
C LEU A 55 10.78 4.86 -16.28
N SER A 56 10.49 5.78 -15.35
CA SER A 56 10.46 7.23 -15.65
C SER A 56 11.83 7.79 -16.08
N PHE A 57 12.92 7.12 -15.71
CA PHE A 57 14.28 7.43 -16.17
C PHE A 57 14.64 6.79 -17.51
N THR A 58 13.73 6.06 -18.16
CA THR A 58 13.99 5.32 -19.40
C THR A 58 13.12 5.81 -20.57
N ASN A 59 13.39 5.36 -21.79
CA ASN A 59 12.51 5.60 -22.95
C ASN A 59 11.33 4.62 -23.03
N TYR A 60 11.03 3.86 -21.96
CA TYR A 60 10.03 2.79 -22.01
C TYR A 60 8.66 3.29 -22.44
N ARG A 61 8.06 2.59 -23.41
CA ARG A 61 6.71 2.85 -23.91
C ARG A 61 5.97 1.53 -24.02
N ALA A 62 4.88 1.38 -23.26
CA ALA A 62 4.10 0.14 -23.23
C ALA A 62 3.51 -0.23 -24.61
N ASN A 63 3.29 0.75 -25.48
CA ASN A 63 2.81 0.53 -26.85
C ASN A 63 3.93 0.23 -27.88
N ARG A 64 5.19 0.13 -27.45
CA ARG A 64 6.34 -0.19 -28.30
C ARG A 64 7.23 -1.27 -27.66
N PRO A 65 6.77 -2.53 -27.56
CA PRO A 65 7.48 -3.59 -26.86
C PRO A 65 8.83 -3.97 -27.50
N ASN A 66 9.02 -3.69 -28.79
CA ASN A 66 10.25 -4.01 -29.52
C ASN A 66 11.31 -2.90 -29.43
N GLU A 67 11.01 -1.78 -28.76
CA GLU A 67 11.97 -0.69 -28.60
C GLU A 67 12.96 -1.03 -27.50
N VAL A 68 14.26 -0.94 -27.80
CA VAL A 68 15.31 -1.18 -26.80
C VAL A 68 15.19 -0.15 -25.68
N VAL A 69 15.11 -0.64 -24.44
CA VAL A 69 15.07 0.21 -23.24
C VAL A 69 16.44 0.85 -23.03
N LYS A 70 16.47 2.17 -23.11
CA LYS A 70 17.63 3.04 -22.89
C LYS A 70 17.40 3.87 -21.64
N ASN A 71 18.44 4.00 -20.84
CA ASN A 71 18.45 4.93 -19.72
C ASN A 71 18.62 6.36 -20.26
N LEU A 72 17.66 7.22 -19.96
CA LEU A 72 17.61 8.62 -20.35
C LEU A 72 17.96 9.57 -19.18
N GLY A 73 18.16 9.04 -17.97
CA GLY A 73 18.31 9.84 -16.77
C GLY A 73 17.15 10.83 -16.61
N PHE A 74 17.47 12.11 -16.44
CA PHE A 74 16.47 13.16 -16.20
C PHE A 74 15.85 13.78 -17.47
N ALA A 75 16.18 13.29 -18.66
CA ALA A 75 15.73 13.93 -19.90
C ALA A 75 14.20 13.96 -20.06
N ASN A 76 13.49 12.94 -19.55
CA ASN A 76 12.02 12.94 -19.53
C ASN A 76 11.46 14.06 -18.66
N TYR A 77 12.05 14.29 -17.49
CA TYR A 77 11.65 15.37 -16.58
C TYR A 77 11.92 16.74 -17.19
N GLN A 78 13.10 16.94 -17.79
CA GLN A 78 13.42 18.20 -18.49
C GLN A 78 12.42 18.51 -19.62
N ARG A 79 12.04 17.49 -20.40
CA ARG A 79 11.02 17.63 -21.44
C ARG A 79 9.67 18.05 -20.85
N ILE A 80 9.20 17.34 -19.83
CA ILE A 80 7.89 17.60 -19.20
C ILE A 80 7.85 18.98 -18.56
N LEU A 81 8.89 19.34 -17.80
CA LEU A 81 8.97 20.61 -17.08
C LEU A 81 9.19 21.80 -18.02
N GLY A 82 9.71 21.59 -19.23
CA GLY A 82 9.84 22.61 -20.25
C GLY A 82 8.62 22.76 -21.18
N ASP A 83 7.62 21.88 -21.07
CA ASP A 83 6.50 21.83 -22.00
C ASP A 83 5.33 22.71 -21.53
N LYS A 84 5.05 23.77 -22.29
CA LYS A 84 4.00 24.74 -21.97
C LYS A 84 2.60 24.11 -21.93
N ASP A 85 2.31 23.17 -22.82
CA ASP A 85 0.98 22.56 -22.92
C ASP A 85 0.73 21.65 -21.70
N ILE A 86 1.75 20.95 -21.23
CA ILE A 86 1.69 20.18 -19.98
C ILE A 86 1.41 21.11 -18.80
N TRP A 87 2.09 22.25 -18.70
CA TRP A 87 1.85 23.22 -17.62
C TRP A 87 0.44 23.79 -17.65
N ILE A 88 -0.10 24.08 -18.83
CA ILE A 88 -1.49 24.54 -18.97
C ILE A 88 -2.44 23.46 -18.42
N ALA A 89 -2.26 22.20 -18.82
CA ALA A 89 -3.10 21.10 -18.32
C ALA A 89 -2.98 20.93 -16.80
N MET A 90 -1.77 20.97 -16.25
CA MET A 90 -1.53 20.90 -14.80
C MET A 90 -2.21 22.04 -14.05
N GLN A 91 -2.13 23.26 -14.58
CA GLN A 91 -2.81 24.42 -13.99
C GLN A 91 -4.32 24.25 -14.03
N THR A 92 -4.91 23.77 -15.12
CA THR A 92 -6.35 23.49 -15.18
C THR A 92 -6.77 22.52 -14.08
N THR A 93 -6.04 21.41 -13.90
CA THR A 93 -6.30 20.45 -12.82
C THR A 93 -6.13 21.09 -11.44
N ALA A 94 -5.08 21.90 -11.24
CA ALA A 94 -4.84 22.57 -9.96
C ALA A 94 -5.96 23.55 -9.60
N HIS A 95 -6.45 24.36 -10.57
CA HIS A 95 -7.59 25.25 -10.36
C HIS A 95 -8.85 24.47 -10.01
N PHE A 96 -9.12 23.36 -10.72
CA PHE A 96 -10.26 22.50 -10.41
C PHE A 96 -10.18 21.97 -8.98
N VAL A 97 -9.08 21.31 -8.62
CA VAL A 97 -8.88 20.73 -7.28
C VAL A 97 -9.00 21.80 -6.19
N PHE A 98 -8.39 22.96 -6.39
CA PHE A 98 -8.44 24.07 -5.44
C PHE A 98 -9.88 24.52 -5.17
N TRP A 99 -10.63 24.85 -6.22
CA TRP A 99 -12.01 25.32 -6.06
C TRP A 99 -12.92 24.23 -5.51
N THR A 100 -12.74 22.98 -5.95
CA THR A 100 -13.51 21.84 -5.43
C THR A 100 -13.31 21.68 -3.92
N ILE A 101 -12.06 21.62 -3.45
CA ILE A 101 -11.77 21.42 -2.02
C ILE A 101 -12.23 22.64 -1.20
N LEU A 102 -12.01 23.86 -1.70
CA LEU A 102 -12.43 25.07 -1.01
C LEU A 102 -13.93 25.09 -0.79
N LEU A 103 -14.72 24.88 -1.85
CA LEU A 103 -16.17 24.86 -1.76
C LEU A 103 -16.69 23.69 -0.92
N GLN A 104 -16.12 22.49 -1.10
CA GLN A 104 -16.47 21.31 -0.29
C GLN A 104 -16.22 21.55 1.20
N THR A 105 -15.11 22.20 1.55
CA THR A 105 -14.77 22.49 2.95
C THR A 105 -15.71 23.55 3.51
N LEU A 106 -15.94 24.65 2.78
CA LEU A 106 -16.86 25.69 3.23
C LEU A 106 -18.27 25.15 3.42
N ILE A 107 -18.81 24.40 2.45
CA ILE A 107 -20.16 23.85 2.53
C ILE A 107 -20.23 22.70 3.55
N GLY A 108 -19.21 21.84 3.61
CA GLY A 108 -19.22 20.63 4.45
C GLY A 108 -19.04 20.90 5.94
N PHE A 109 -18.44 22.03 6.31
CA PHE A 109 -18.24 22.45 7.70
C PHE A 109 -19.12 23.64 8.12
N THR A 110 -20.05 24.09 7.27
CA THR A 110 -21.13 25.04 7.64
C THR A 110 -22.44 24.28 7.81
#